data_AF-A0A9X5I460-F1
#
_entry.id   AF-A0A9X5I460-F1
#
_cell.length_a   1.000
_cell.length_b   1.000
_cell.length_c   1.000
_cell.angle_alpha   90.00
_cell.angle_beta   90.00
_cell.angle_gamma   90.00
#
_symmetry.space_group_name_H-M   'P 1'
#
loop_
_entity.id
_entity.type
_entity.pdbx_description
1 polymer ?
#
loop_
_entity_poly.entity_id
_entity_poly.type
_entity_poly.pdbx_seq_one_letter_code
_entity_poly.pdbx_strand_id
1 'polypeptide(L)'
;MKTKKRFNQQEFQKILSGLFFLLGIHLAILTVLKVAAFFISTFNTLLAANTILVGFYIGIWQLFYAIPIILWLKRTQQWGRMKGVIIGTVVTFMTNISIFLSFLN
;
A
#
# COMPACT_ATOMS: atom_id res chain seq x y z
N MET A 1 36.26 6.44 -6.25
CA MET A 1 35.03 6.18 -7.04
C MET A 1 34.18 4.98 -6.54
N LYS A 2 34.79 3.89 -6.01
CA LYS A 2 34.04 2.69 -5.52
C LYS A 2 33.12 2.94 -4.31
N THR A 3 33.49 3.85 -3.40
CA THR A 3 32.74 4.15 -2.16
C THR A 3 31.39 4.84 -2.44
N LYS A 4 31.37 5.81 -3.36
CA LYS A 4 30.16 6.55 -3.75
C LYS A 4 29.12 5.64 -4.41
N LYS A 5 29.55 4.68 -5.24
CA LYS A 5 28.66 3.69 -5.90
C LYS A 5 27.98 2.76 -4.90
N ARG A 6 28.69 2.33 -3.85
CA ARG A 6 28.19 1.42 -2.83
C ARG A 6 27.17 2.07 -1.90
N PHE A 7 27.36 3.36 -1.58
CA PHE A 7 26.41 4.17 -0.81
C PHE A 7 25.04 4.27 -1.52
N ASN A 8 25.03 4.56 -2.82
CA ASN A 8 23.80 4.65 -3.62
C ASN A 8 23.03 3.33 -3.70
N GLN A 9 23.74 2.19 -3.78
CA GLN A 9 23.10 0.87 -3.81
C GLN A 9 22.38 0.53 -2.50
N GLN A 10 22.99 0.85 -1.35
CA GLN A 10 22.38 0.61 -0.05
C GLN A 10 21.16 1.50 0.19
N GLU A 11 21.19 2.76 -0.26
CA GLU A 11 20.01 3.64 -0.19
C GLU A 11 18.88 3.12 -1.08
N PHE A 12 19.20 2.72 -2.33
CA PHE A 12 18.22 2.15 -3.24
C PHE A 12 17.58 0.87 -2.67
N GLN A 13 18.37 -0.03 -2.09
CA GLN A 13 17.85 -1.22 -1.41
C GLN A 13 16.90 -0.88 -0.25
N LYS A 14 17.20 0.17 0.52
CA LYS A 14 16.31 0.63 1.60
C LYS A 14 14.99 1.18 1.03
N ILE A 15 15.04 1.97 -0.03
CA ILE A 15 13.85 2.47 -0.73
C ILE A 15 13.01 1.29 -1.23
N LEU A 16 13.64 0.35 -1.91
CA LEU A 16 12.96 -0.83 -2.44
C LEU A 16 12.32 -1.67 -1.33
N SER A 17 13.01 -1.82 -0.19
CA SER A 17 12.44 -2.52 0.97
C SER A 17 11.22 -1.81 1.56
N GLY A 18 11.19 -0.47 1.54
CA GLY A 18 10.01 0.31 1.97
C GLY A 18 8.82 0.14 1.03
N LEU A 19 9.08 0.10 -0.29
CA LEU A 19 8.07 -0.17 -1.30
C LEU A 19 7.44 -1.56 -1.10
N PHE A 20 8.28 -2.60 -1.00
CA PHE A 20 7.79 -3.97 -0.79
C PHE A 20 7.09 -4.16 0.56
N PHE A 21 7.53 -3.45 1.59
CA PHE A 21 6.86 -3.45 2.88
C PHE A 21 5.42 -2.93 2.75
N LEU A 22 5.22 -1.79 2.10
CA LEU A 22 3.89 -1.24 1.86
C LEU A 22 3.03 -2.16 0.99
N LEU A 23 3.61 -2.72 -0.08
CA LEU A 23 2.93 -3.72 -0.92
C LEU A 23 2.47 -4.94 -0.11
N GLY A 24 3.31 -5.44 0.80
CA GLY A 24 2.95 -6.53 1.69
C GLY A 24 1.75 -6.20 2.58
N ILE A 25 1.65 -4.97 3.07
CA ILE A 25 0.50 -4.51 3.87
C ILE A 25 -0.76 -4.44 3.03
N HIS A 26 -0.69 -3.93 1.80
CA HIS A 26 -1.82 -3.95 0.87
C HIS A 26 -2.32 -5.38 0.64
N LEU A 27 -1.42 -6.32 0.36
CA LEU A 27 -1.76 -7.72 0.15
C LEU A 27 -2.38 -8.37 1.39
N ALA A 28 -1.84 -8.09 2.58
CA ALA A 28 -2.39 -8.58 3.84
C ALA A 28 -3.84 -8.07 4.06
N ILE A 29 -4.08 -6.77 3.85
CA ILE A 29 -5.42 -6.18 3.96
C ILE A 29 -6.38 -6.81 2.95
N LEU A 30 -5.96 -6.98 1.69
CA LEU A 30 -6.78 -7.63 0.66
C LEU A 30 -7.12 -9.08 1.02
N THR A 31 -6.18 -9.83 1.58
CA THR A 31 -6.45 -11.19 2.07
C THR A 31 -7.47 -11.18 3.20
N VAL A 32 -7.33 -10.29 4.19
CA VAL A 32 -8.30 -10.17 5.30
C VAL A 32 -9.70 -9.82 4.78
N LEU A 33 -9.80 -8.85 3.85
CA LEU A 33 -11.08 -8.47 3.25
C LEU A 33 -11.72 -9.62 2.46
N LYS A 34 -10.92 -10.40 1.71
CA LYS A 34 -11.43 -11.58 0.99
C LYS A 34 -11.96 -12.66 1.93
N VAL A 35 -11.25 -12.94 3.01
CA VAL A 35 -11.69 -13.92 4.03
C VAL A 35 -12.98 -13.43 4.69
N ALA A 36 -13.06 -12.14 5.06
CA ALA A 36 -14.28 -11.55 5.61
C ALA A 36 -15.46 -11.65 4.64
N ALA A 37 -15.25 -11.32 3.36
CA ALA A 37 -16.28 -11.42 2.32
C ALA A 37 -16.77 -12.87 2.13
N PHE A 38 -15.88 -13.87 2.23
CA PHE A 38 -16.25 -15.28 2.17
C PHE A 38 -17.18 -15.70 3.31
N PHE A 39 -16.94 -15.25 4.54
CA PHE A 39 -17.86 -15.54 5.65
C PHE A 39 -19.20 -14.79 5.50
N ILE A 40 -19.16 -13.52 5.08
CA ILE A 40 -20.37 -12.70 4.88
C ILE A 40 -21.25 -13.28 3.77
N SER A 41 -20.67 -13.84 2.70
CA SER A 41 -21.43 -14.37 1.56
C SER A 41 -22.32 -15.55 1.93
N THR A 42 -22.02 -16.25 3.03
CA THR A 42 -22.87 -17.32 3.58
C THR A 42 -24.23 -16.80 4.06
N PHE A 43 -24.33 -15.52 4.42
CA PHE A 43 -25.53 -14.89 4.95
C PHE A 43 -26.13 -13.85 4.01
N ASN A 44 -25.27 -13.09 3.29
CA ASN A 44 -25.70 -12.02 2.41
C ASN A 44 -24.66 -11.79 1.30
N THR A 45 -24.97 -12.29 0.09
CA THR A 45 -24.10 -12.18 -1.09
C THR A 45 -23.92 -10.74 -1.57
N LEU A 46 -24.94 -9.88 -1.45
CA LEU A 46 -24.87 -8.47 -1.81
C LEU A 46 -23.90 -7.71 -0.89
N LEU A 47 -23.97 -7.95 0.42
CA LEU A 47 -23.06 -7.33 1.39
C LEU A 47 -21.61 -7.81 1.18
N ALA A 48 -21.43 -9.10 0.86
CA ALA A 48 -20.11 -9.64 0.54
C ALA A 48 -19.50 -8.98 -0.70
N ALA A 49 -20.28 -8.76 -1.76
CA ALA A 49 -19.83 -8.07 -2.97
C ALA A 49 -19.38 -6.62 -2.68
N ASN A 50 -20.13 -5.89 -1.85
CA ASN A 50 -19.79 -4.53 -1.44
C ASN A 50 -18.52 -4.46 -0.58
N THR A 51 -18.17 -5.53 0.14
CA THR A 51 -16.93 -5.60 0.94
C THR A 51 -15.68 -5.59 0.04
N ILE A 52 -15.78 -6.13 -1.18
CA ILE A 52 -14.69 -6.13 -2.17
C ILE A 52 -14.54 -4.74 -2.82
N LEU A 53 -15.63 -3.99 -2.97
CA LEU A 53 -15.60 -2.60 -3.45
C LEU A 53 -14.85 -1.67 -2.49
N VAL A 54 -14.74 -1.99 -1.20
CA VAL A 54 -13.85 -1.25 -0.28
C VAL A 54 -12.39 -1.33 -0.72
N GLY A 55 -11.99 -2.43 -1.37
CA GLY A 55 -10.67 -2.58 -2.00
C GLY A 55 -10.43 -1.58 -3.14
N PHE A 56 -11.48 -1.15 -3.85
CA PHE A 56 -11.38 -0.07 -4.85
C PHE A 56 -11.04 1.28 -4.21
N TYR A 57 -11.35 1.48 -2.93
CA TYR A 57 -11.00 2.71 -2.22
C TYR A 57 -9.65 2.61 -1.50
N ILE A 58 -8.81 1.59 -1.80
CA ILE A 58 -7.47 1.46 -1.21
C ILE A 58 -6.64 2.74 -1.35
N GLY A 59 -6.83 3.51 -2.43
CA GLY A 59 -6.16 4.80 -2.63
C GLY A 59 -6.43 5.80 -1.50
N ILE A 60 -7.61 5.79 -0.88
CA ILE A 60 -7.98 6.65 0.26
C ILE A 60 -7.73 5.92 1.58
N TRP A 61 -8.14 4.65 1.68
CA TRP A 61 -7.99 3.85 2.91
C TRP A 61 -6.54 3.68 3.34
N GLN A 62 -5.58 3.78 2.41
CA GLN A 62 -4.16 3.75 2.76
C GLN A 62 -3.73 4.82 3.73
N LEU A 63 -4.42 5.96 3.84
CA LEU A 63 -4.08 7.00 4.81
C LEU A 63 -4.12 6.48 6.25
N PHE A 64 -5.02 5.56 6.57
CA PHE A 64 -5.18 5.01 7.92
C PHE A 64 -3.99 4.16 8.39
N TYR A 65 -3.21 3.57 7.47
CA TYR A 65 -2.02 2.78 7.83
C TYR A 65 -0.71 3.39 7.32
N ALA A 66 -0.68 3.96 6.11
CA ALA A 66 0.52 4.55 5.53
C ALA A 66 1.02 5.74 6.35
N ILE A 67 0.13 6.61 6.86
CA ILE A 67 0.54 7.76 7.70
C ILE A 67 1.19 7.26 9.01
N PRO A 68 0.57 6.38 9.82
CA PRO A 68 1.23 5.80 10.98
C PRO A 68 2.59 5.15 10.67
N ILE A 69 2.68 4.40 9.57
CA ILE A 69 3.95 3.76 9.14
C ILE A 69 5.01 4.80 8.84
N ILE A 70 4.68 5.85 8.09
CA ILE A 70 5.62 6.93 7.76
C ILE A 70 6.09 7.63 9.03
N LEU A 71 5.19 7.94 9.96
CA LEU A 71 5.54 8.55 11.25
C LEU A 71 6.44 7.65 12.08
N TRP A 72 6.18 6.34 12.09
CA TRP A 72 7.01 5.36 12.78
C TRP A 72 8.41 5.23 12.16
N LEU A 73 8.50 5.16 10.83
CA LEU A 73 9.78 5.13 10.11
C LEU A 73 10.58 6.43 10.30
N LYS A 74 9.91 7.58 10.38
CA LYS A 74 10.52 8.86 10.73
C LYS A 74 11.11 8.83 12.15
N ARG A 75 10.35 8.34 13.14
CA ARG A 75 10.81 8.23 14.54
C ARG A 75 12.02 7.31 14.68
N THR A 76 12.06 6.23 13.91
CA THR A 76 13.16 5.24 13.91
C THR A 76 14.30 5.58 12.94
N GLN A 77 14.30 6.79 12.34
CA GLN A 77 15.35 7.27 11.43
C GLN A 77 15.57 6.37 10.19
N GLN A 78 14.55 5.61 9.78
CA GLN A 78 14.60 4.72 8.62
C GLN A 78 14.27 5.45 7.31
N TRP A 79 15.00 6.53 7.02
CA TRP A 79 14.71 7.47 5.94
C TRP A 79 14.56 6.84 4.55
N GLY A 80 15.43 5.87 4.21
CA GLY A 80 15.34 5.17 2.93
C GLY A 80 14.04 4.38 2.79
N ARG A 81 13.63 3.63 3.83
CA ARG A 81 12.36 2.89 3.83
C ARG A 81 11.16 3.84 3.80
N MET A 82 11.24 4.95 4.55
CA MET A 82 10.21 5.98 4.55
C MET A 82 9.97 6.54 3.16
N LYS A 83 11.03 6.88 2.40
CA LYS A 83 10.92 7.30 0.99
C LYS A 83 10.23 6.24 0.14
N GLY A 84 10.59 4.96 0.32
CA GLY A 84 9.96 3.84 -0.36
C GLY A 84 8.46 3.72 -0.11
N VAL A 85 8.03 3.85 1.15
CA VAL A 85 6.61 3.85 1.53
C VAL A 85 5.89 5.05 0.92
N ILE A 86 6.47 6.25 0.97
CA ILE A 86 5.85 7.46 0.36
C ILE A 86 5.66 7.28 -1.15
N ILE A 87 6.68 6.80 -1.86
CA ILE A 87 6.60 6.52 -3.30
C ILE A 87 5.48 5.51 -3.58
N GLY A 88 5.44 4.41 -2.83
CA GLY A 88 4.40 3.40 -2.99
C GLY A 88 2.99 3.93 -2.73
N THR A 89 2.81 4.79 -1.72
CA THR A 89 1.53 5.43 -1.41
C THR A 89 1.06 6.32 -2.57
N VAL A 90 1.96 7.13 -3.12
CA VAL A 90 1.65 8.03 -4.25
C VAL A 90 1.30 7.23 -5.50
N VAL A 91 2.11 6.22 -5.84
CA VAL A 91 1.86 5.34 -6.99
C VAL A 91 0.50 4.65 -6.83
N THR A 92 0.23 4.08 -5.66
CA THR A 92 -1.05 3.40 -5.38
C THR A 92 -2.24 4.35 -5.53
N PHE A 93 -2.14 5.57 -5.01
CA PHE A 93 -3.20 6.59 -5.15
C PHE A 93 -3.46 6.95 -6.61
N MET A 94 -2.39 7.20 -7.38
CA MET A 94 -2.50 7.54 -8.80
C MET A 94 -3.10 6.40 -9.61
N THR A 95 -2.61 5.17 -9.42
CA THR A 95 -3.15 3.99 -10.08
C THR A 95 -4.63 3.80 -9.76
N ASN A 96 -5.02 4.02 -8.51
CA ASN A 96 -6.40 3.90 -8.07
C ASN A 96 -7.31 4.93 -8.76
N ILE A 97 -6.88 6.20 -8.83
CA ILE A 97 -7.59 7.24 -9.57
C ILE A 97 -7.71 6.90 -11.05
N SER A 98 -6.63 6.46 -11.69
CA SER A 98 -6.64 6.11 -13.12
C SER A 98 -7.63 5.00 -13.43
N ILE A 99 -7.69 3.97 -12.58
CA ILE A 99 -8.67 2.88 -12.71
C ILE A 99 -10.09 3.43 -12.52
N PHE A 100 -10.33 4.24 -11.49
CA PHE A 100 -11.65 4.82 -11.24
C PHE A 100 -12.15 5.68 -12.41
N LEU A 101 -11.30 6.55 -12.96
CA LEU A 101 -11.64 7.36 -14.13
C LEU A 101 -11.94 6.50 -15.37
N SER A 102 -11.22 5.38 -15.55
CA SER A 102 -11.48 4.44 -16.64
C SER A 102 -12.82 3.70 -16.52
N PHE A 103 -13.40 3.59 -15.31
CA PHE A 103 -14.74 3.01 -15.12
C PHE A 103 -15.88 4.00 -15.39
N LEU A 104 -15.59 5.30 -15.42
CA LEU A 104 -16.58 6.35 -15.65
C LEU A 104 -16.77 6.69 -17.15
N ASN A 105 -15.81 6.30 -17.99
CA ASN A 105 -15.85 6.42 -19.46
C ASN A 105 -16.38 5.14 -20.10
#